data_AF-A0AA48GK75-F1
#
_entry.id   AF-A0AA48GK75-F1
#
_cell.length_a   1.000
_cell.length_b   1.000
_cell.length_c   1.000
_cell.angle_alpha   90.00
_cell.angle_beta   90.00
_cell.angle_gamma   90.00
#
_symmetry.space_group_name_H-M   'P 1'
#
loop_
_entity.id
_entity.type
_entity.pdbx_description
1 polymer ?
#
loop_
_entity_poly.entity_id
_entity_poly.type
_entity_poly.pdbx_seq_one_letter_code
_entity_poly.pdbx_strand_id
1 'polypeptide(L)'
;MGAALFELFSREHPALVHVPLGMVVVLPIMLVAAHRSRYPQTWRRMAFRVGLLALGGSLLTLLSGFYWARLLSLIPSDGYVPVVASRGQALQRVLRLHELTALAGFGVGVLNLLLLRKSYHEPDRMRWTTACLAGTILWAGTWGYVGRLGGVMVFGNAETNKAAQEAIDARKNDAEAELPVRALDYASLEPLRPAPFRSRAHGGRLARTWVTASGSDALAAGKPLPIGAYAVMSTDANGSPGPLYMREAKADGTQAFSLYWPRIPEAERKAFGGEDAVYLRSPAKGLESCATCHR
;
A
#
# COMPACT_ATOMS: atom_id res chain seq x y z
N MET A 1 4.02 24.08 -11.87
CA MET A 1 3.56 24.50 -10.52
C MET A 1 2.76 23.43 -9.78
N GLY A 2 1.90 22.64 -10.44
CA GLY A 2 1.12 21.58 -9.76
C GLY A 2 1.99 20.52 -9.05
N ALA A 3 2.98 19.93 -9.73
CA ALA A 3 3.79 18.84 -9.17
C ALA A 3 4.54 19.18 -7.87
N ALA A 4 5.08 20.41 -7.74
CA ALA A 4 5.83 20.84 -6.56
C ALA A 4 4.94 21.10 -5.33
N LEU A 5 3.73 21.65 -5.54
CA LEU A 5 2.71 21.74 -4.48
C LEU A 5 2.24 20.33 -4.07
N PHE A 6 2.08 19.42 -5.04
CA PHE A 6 1.68 18.04 -4.81
C PHE A 6 2.69 17.24 -3.98
N GLU A 7 3.98 17.40 -4.25
CA GLU A 7 5.04 16.72 -3.50
C GLU A 7 5.13 17.25 -2.06
N LEU A 8 4.99 18.56 -1.87
CA LEU A 8 4.91 19.21 -0.56
C LEU A 8 3.75 18.64 0.29
N PHE A 9 2.54 18.53 -0.28
CA PHE A 9 1.39 18.00 0.45
C PHE A 9 1.42 16.48 0.71
N SER A 10 2.26 15.73 -0.02
CA SER A 10 2.43 14.29 0.16
C SER A 10 3.39 13.95 1.31
N ARG A 11 4.47 14.72 1.49
CA ARG A 11 5.38 14.59 2.64
C ARG A 11 4.76 15.10 3.94
N GLU A 12 3.98 16.17 3.84
CA GLU A 12 3.36 16.83 4.98
C GLU A 12 1.99 16.25 5.35
N HIS A 13 1.59 15.10 4.79
CA HIS A 13 0.32 14.44 5.18
C HIS A 13 0.14 14.35 6.71
N PRO A 14 1.17 13.95 7.50
CA PRO A 14 1.09 13.97 8.96
C PRO A 14 0.83 15.36 9.53
N ALA A 15 1.33 16.45 8.95
CA ALA A 15 1.02 17.81 9.42
C ALA A 15 -0.40 18.23 9.00
N LEU A 16 -0.81 17.90 7.78
CA LEU A 16 -2.10 18.29 7.21
C LEU A 16 -3.29 17.61 7.91
N VAL A 17 -3.14 16.39 8.42
CA VAL A 17 -4.20 15.71 9.18
C VAL A 17 -4.55 16.41 10.51
N HIS A 18 -3.63 17.22 11.06
CA HIS A 18 -3.87 17.95 12.31
C HIS A 18 -4.66 19.24 12.10
N VAL A 19 -4.65 19.80 10.88
CA VAL A 19 -5.37 21.03 10.55
C VAL A 19 -6.89 20.90 10.76
N PRO A 20 -7.60 19.91 10.15
CA PRO A 20 -9.03 19.76 10.41
C PRO A 20 -9.30 19.44 11.88
N LEU A 21 -8.49 18.60 12.52
CA LEU A 21 -8.68 18.26 13.94
C LEU A 21 -8.60 19.49 14.84
N GLY A 22 -7.56 20.31 14.69
CA GLY A 22 -7.38 21.54 15.48
C GLY A 22 -8.52 22.53 15.28
N MET A 23 -8.98 22.70 14.04
CA MET A 23 -10.08 23.63 13.74
C MET A 23 -11.44 23.13 14.25
N VAL A 24 -11.71 21.84 14.15
CA VAL A 24 -13.00 21.26 14.57
C VAL A 24 -13.14 21.26 16.10
N VAL A 25 -12.04 21.10 16.86
CA VAL A 25 -12.06 21.20 18.35
C VAL A 25 -12.38 22.61 18.85
N VAL A 26 -12.07 23.65 18.08
CA VAL A 26 -12.37 25.04 18.44
C VAL A 26 -13.84 25.40 18.22
N LEU A 27 -14.54 24.70 17.32
CA LEU A 27 -15.94 25.02 16.95
C LEU A 27 -16.93 24.94 18.13
N PRO A 28 -16.92 23.90 18.99
CA PRO A 28 -17.79 23.87 20.17
C PRO A 28 -17.60 25.08 21.09
N ILE A 29 -16.36 25.51 21.30
CA ILE A 29 -16.04 26.67 22.16
C ILE A 29 -16.66 27.95 21.56
N MET A 30 -16.52 28.15 20.25
CA MET A 30 -17.12 29.30 19.56
C MET A 30 -18.65 29.30 19.61
N LEU A 31 -19.28 28.12 19.53
CA LEU A 31 -20.74 28.00 19.63
C LEU A 31 -21.26 28.24 21.04
N VAL A 32 -20.54 27.80 22.07
CA VAL A 32 -20.86 28.14 23.47
C VAL A 32 -20.68 29.64 23.71
N ALA A 33 -19.60 30.25 23.18
CA ALA A 33 -19.40 31.70 23.25
C ALA A 33 -20.53 32.46 22.53
N ALA A 34 -21.03 31.94 21.41
CA ALA A 34 -22.18 32.51 20.71
C ALA A 34 -23.48 32.50 21.54
N HIS A 35 -23.61 31.62 22.53
CA HIS A 35 -24.75 31.62 23.45
C HIS A 35 -24.60 32.62 24.60
N ARG A 36 -23.38 32.84 25.09
CA ARG A 36 -23.10 33.67 26.27
C ARG A 36 -22.73 35.12 25.95
N SER A 37 -22.44 35.43 24.70
CA SER A 37 -21.97 36.75 24.29
C SER A 37 -23.10 37.74 24.01
N ARG A 38 -22.83 39.03 24.27
CA ARG A 38 -23.64 40.17 23.82
C ARG A 38 -23.71 40.30 22.29
N TYR A 39 -22.76 39.68 21.55
CA TYR A 39 -22.66 39.73 20.08
C TYR A 39 -22.74 38.32 19.46
N PRO A 40 -23.88 37.62 19.60
CA PRO A 40 -24.01 36.22 19.20
C PRO A 40 -23.81 36.00 17.69
N GLN A 41 -24.20 36.97 16.85
CA GLN A 41 -24.00 36.86 15.40
C GLN A 41 -22.52 36.87 15.00
N THR A 42 -21.68 37.66 15.66
CA THR A 42 -20.25 37.74 15.36
C THR A 42 -19.56 36.40 15.63
N TRP A 43 -19.87 35.79 16.78
CA TRP A 43 -19.35 34.47 17.13
C TRP A 43 -19.82 33.37 16.19
N ARG A 44 -21.09 33.39 15.76
CA ARG A 44 -21.58 32.46 14.73
C ARG A 44 -20.80 32.64 13.43
N ARG A 45 -20.63 33.89 12.95
CA ARG A 45 -19.84 34.23 11.73
C ARG A 45 -18.43 33.68 11.80
N MET A 46 -17.78 33.84 12.95
CA MET A 46 -16.46 33.24 13.21
C MET A 46 -16.52 31.71 13.16
N ALA A 47 -17.48 31.08 13.84
CA ALA A 47 -17.65 29.63 13.85
C ALA A 47 -17.85 29.07 12.42
N PHE A 48 -18.61 29.73 11.56
CA PHE A 48 -18.77 29.30 10.17
C PHE A 48 -17.50 29.47 9.35
N ARG A 49 -16.74 30.57 9.53
CA ARG A 49 -15.45 30.75 8.85
C ARG A 49 -14.44 29.68 9.27
N VAL A 50 -14.36 29.39 10.57
CA VAL A 50 -13.54 28.27 11.09
C VAL A 50 -14.06 26.94 10.54
N GLY A 51 -15.38 26.75 10.45
CA GLY A 51 -15.98 25.57 9.85
C GLY A 51 -15.62 25.40 8.37
N LEU A 52 -15.58 26.48 7.59
CA LEU A 52 -15.11 26.45 6.20
C LEU A 52 -13.64 26.07 6.10
N LEU A 53 -12.79 26.63 6.96
CA LEU A 53 -11.37 26.27 7.03
C LEU A 53 -11.18 24.80 7.43
N ALA A 54 -11.95 24.31 8.41
CA ALA A 54 -11.96 22.92 8.82
C ALA A 54 -12.36 22.00 7.65
N LEU A 55 -13.42 22.33 6.92
CA LEU A 55 -13.87 21.55 5.77
C LEU A 55 -12.86 21.56 4.63
N GLY A 56 -12.24 22.72 4.36
CA GLY A 56 -11.15 22.83 3.38
C GLY A 56 -9.94 21.98 3.77
N GLY A 57 -9.54 22.03 5.04
CA GLY A 57 -8.50 21.16 5.60
C GLY A 57 -8.86 19.68 5.45
N SER A 58 -10.09 19.29 5.82
CA SER A 58 -10.61 17.93 5.66
C SER A 58 -10.52 17.41 4.22
N LEU A 59 -10.88 18.24 3.24
CA LEU A 59 -10.79 17.88 1.83
C LEU A 59 -9.32 17.68 1.40
N LEU A 60 -8.44 18.59 1.79
CA LEU A 60 -7.01 18.49 1.47
C LEU A 60 -6.39 17.23 2.10
N THR A 61 -6.74 16.92 3.36
CA THR A 61 -6.30 15.72 4.05
C THR A 61 -6.78 14.45 3.35
N LEU A 62 -8.05 14.40 2.94
CA LEU A 62 -8.62 13.26 2.20
C LEU A 62 -7.90 13.04 0.86
N LEU A 63 -7.72 14.10 0.07
CA LEU A 63 -7.05 14.01 -1.23
C LEU A 63 -5.57 13.61 -1.08
N SER A 64 -4.87 14.20 -0.10
CA SER A 64 -3.48 13.85 0.23
C SER A 64 -3.36 12.39 0.67
N GLY A 65 -4.23 11.93 1.57
CA GLY A 65 -4.22 10.55 2.07
C GLY A 65 -4.55 9.52 0.98
N PHE A 66 -5.56 9.79 0.16
CA PHE A 66 -5.92 8.92 -0.98
C PHE A 66 -4.78 8.79 -1.99
N TYR A 67 -4.14 9.92 -2.34
CA TYR A 67 -3.01 9.93 -3.23
C TYR A 67 -1.83 9.12 -2.67
N TRP A 68 -1.50 9.32 -1.39
CA TRP A 68 -0.42 8.58 -0.74
C TRP A 68 -0.71 7.08 -0.65
N ALA A 69 -1.96 6.70 -0.34
CA ALA A 69 -2.39 5.32 -0.34
C ALA A 69 -2.26 4.67 -1.74
N ARG A 70 -2.50 5.41 -2.82
CA ARG A 70 -2.24 4.94 -4.19
C ARG A 70 -0.75 4.81 -4.53
N LEU A 71 0.07 5.79 -4.13
CA LEU A 71 1.53 5.72 -4.34
C LEU A 71 2.13 4.49 -3.65
N LEU A 72 1.62 4.12 -2.48
CA LEU A 72 2.04 2.93 -1.75
C LEU A 72 1.36 1.63 -2.20
N SER A 73 0.54 1.68 -3.27
CA SER A 73 -0.22 0.53 -3.76
C SER A 73 -1.14 -0.11 -2.70
N LEU A 74 -1.57 0.66 -1.71
CA LEU A 74 -2.53 0.23 -0.68
C LEU A 74 -3.98 0.26 -1.20
N ILE A 75 -4.24 1.12 -2.19
CA ILE A 75 -5.50 1.18 -2.94
C ILE A 75 -5.19 0.82 -4.41
N PRO A 76 -5.90 -0.16 -5.01
CA PRO A 76 -5.75 -0.49 -6.42
C PRO A 76 -5.96 0.72 -7.34
N SER A 77 -5.30 0.75 -8.50
CA SER A 77 -5.42 1.85 -9.47
C SER A 77 -6.84 1.99 -10.04
N ASP A 78 -7.58 0.89 -10.11
CA ASP A 78 -8.98 0.75 -10.53
C ASP A 78 -9.99 0.88 -9.37
N GLY A 79 -9.51 1.00 -8.13
CA GLY A 79 -10.32 1.06 -6.92
C GLY A 79 -10.36 2.45 -6.26
N TYR A 80 -11.37 2.65 -5.41
CA TYR A 80 -11.52 3.85 -4.56
C TYR A 80 -11.37 3.58 -3.07
N VAL A 81 -11.32 2.31 -2.66
CA VAL A 81 -11.16 1.88 -1.26
C VAL A 81 -10.27 0.64 -1.18
N PRO A 82 -9.55 0.39 -0.07
CA PRO A 82 -8.77 -0.81 0.13
C PRO A 82 -9.64 -2.07 0.05
N VAL A 83 -9.18 -3.05 -0.71
CA VAL A 83 -9.80 -4.37 -0.79
C VAL A 83 -9.28 -5.21 0.36
N VAL A 84 -10.20 -5.74 1.17
CA VAL A 84 -9.90 -6.69 2.26
C VAL A 84 -10.29 -8.07 1.77
N ALA A 85 -9.32 -8.85 1.31
CA ALA A 85 -9.53 -10.17 0.74
C ALA A 85 -9.62 -11.28 1.80
N SER A 86 -9.05 -11.07 2.99
CA SER A 86 -9.06 -12.10 4.06
C SER A 86 -9.06 -11.50 5.47
N ARG A 87 -9.39 -12.33 6.47
CA ARG A 87 -9.36 -11.93 7.88
C ARG A 87 -7.94 -11.67 8.42
N GLY A 88 -6.90 -12.17 7.74
CA GLY A 88 -5.49 -11.95 8.11
C GLY A 88 -4.95 -10.57 7.72
N GLN A 89 -5.67 -9.82 6.89
CA GLN A 89 -5.29 -8.50 6.38
C GLN A 89 -5.64 -7.37 7.37
N ALA A 90 -5.06 -7.43 8.57
CA ALA A 90 -5.35 -6.49 9.66
C ALA A 90 -5.09 -5.02 9.27
N LEU A 91 -3.98 -4.75 8.56
CA LEU A 91 -3.65 -3.40 8.10
C LEU A 91 -4.65 -2.87 7.06
N GLN A 92 -5.03 -3.67 6.06
CA GLN A 92 -6.02 -3.26 5.06
C GLN A 92 -7.40 -2.98 5.71
N ARG A 93 -7.78 -3.72 6.76
CA ARG A 93 -9.01 -3.47 7.52
C ARG A 93 -8.98 -2.13 8.23
N VAL A 94 -7.89 -1.84 8.94
CA VAL A 94 -7.71 -0.56 9.65
C VAL A 94 -7.70 0.60 8.65
N LEU A 95 -7.01 0.44 7.51
CA LEU A 95 -6.97 1.45 6.46
C LEU A 95 -8.36 1.72 5.86
N ARG A 96 -9.13 0.67 5.57
CA ARG A 96 -10.50 0.82 5.07
C ARG A 96 -11.41 1.53 6.07
N LEU A 97 -11.31 1.17 7.35
CA LEU A 97 -12.05 1.85 8.42
C LEU A 97 -11.64 3.32 8.54
N HIS A 98 -10.35 3.61 8.43
CA HIS A 98 -9.80 4.96 8.47
C HIS A 98 -10.39 5.82 7.35
N GLU A 99 -10.38 5.32 6.12
CA GLU A 99 -10.90 6.03 4.95
C GLU A 99 -12.43 6.25 5.03
N LEU A 100 -13.19 5.21 5.38
CA LEU A 100 -14.64 5.33 5.54
C LEU A 100 -15.01 6.32 6.65
N THR A 101 -14.27 6.31 7.76
CA THR A 101 -14.50 7.27 8.85
C THR A 101 -14.12 8.69 8.40
N ALA A 102 -13.06 8.86 7.62
CA ALA A 102 -12.67 10.17 7.10
C ALA A 102 -13.72 10.75 6.14
N LEU A 103 -14.28 9.91 5.26
CA LEU A 103 -15.41 10.28 4.40
C LEU A 103 -16.66 10.64 5.20
N ALA A 104 -16.99 9.84 6.23
CA ALA A 104 -18.09 10.13 7.13
C ALA A 104 -17.88 11.45 7.88
N GLY A 105 -16.68 11.70 8.40
CA GLY A 105 -16.32 12.95 9.07
C GLY A 105 -16.42 14.16 8.14
N PHE A 106 -16.03 14.03 6.87
CA PHE A 106 -16.25 15.06 5.86
C PHE A 106 -17.75 15.32 5.62
N GLY A 107 -18.55 14.26 5.46
CA GLY A 107 -20.00 14.38 5.30
C GLY A 107 -20.70 15.05 6.48
N VAL A 108 -20.31 14.70 7.71
CA VAL A 108 -20.77 15.36 8.95
C VAL A 108 -20.37 16.84 8.94
N GLY A 109 -19.16 17.17 8.50
CA GLY A 109 -18.70 18.55 8.35
C GLY A 109 -19.54 19.38 7.39
N VAL A 110 -19.88 18.83 6.22
CA VAL A 110 -20.76 19.47 5.24
C VAL A 110 -22.14 19.72 5.87
N LEU A 111 -22.74 18.70 6.49
CA LEU A 111 -24.03 18.84 7.16
C LEU A 111 -23.98 19.93 8.24
N ASN A 112 -22.94 19.93 9.06
CA ASN A 112 -22.77 20.91 10.12
C ASN A 112 -22.61 22.34 9.58
N LEU A 113 -21.93 22.53 8.45
CA LEU A 113 -21.85 23.83 7.79
C LEU A 113 -23.21 24.31 7.25
N LEU A 114 -24.04 23.41 6.74
CA LEU A 114 -25.41 23.72 6.33
C LEU A 114 -26.26 24.15 7.53
N LEU A 115 -26.13 23.47 8.67
CA LEU A 115 -26.79 23.83 9.92
C LEU A 115 -26.31 25.20 10.43
N LEU A 116 -25.00 25.45 10.43
CA LEU A 116 -24.42 26.74 10.81
C LEU A 116 -24.96 27.86 9.90
N ARG A 117 -25.02 27.61 8.59
CA ARG A 117 -25.60 28.54 7.62
C ARG A 117 -27.06 28.85 7.96
N LYS A 118 -27.86 27.83 8.25
CA LYS A 118 -29.27 28.00 8.64
C LYS A 118 -29.44 28.75 9.96
N SER A 119 -28.54 28.52 10.93
CA SER A 119 -28.54 29.21 12.23
C SER A 119 -28.38 30.74 12.15
N TYR A 120 -27.94 31.27 11.01
CA TYR A 120 -27.89 32.73 10.76
C TYR A 120 -29.24 33.34 10.44
N HIS A 121 -30.05 32.61 9.68
CA HIS A 121 -31.21 33.17 8.99
C HIS A 121 -32.50 32.91 9.76
N GLU A 122 -32.50 31.99 10.72
CA GLU A 122 -33.71 31.56 11.42
C GLU A 122 -33.98 32.33 12.73
N PRO A 123 -35.26 32.63 13.04
CA PRO A 123 -35.65 33.31 14.28
C PRO A 123 -35.46 32.43 15.52
N ASP A 124 -35.61 31.10 15.39
CA ASP A 124 -35.47 30.15 16.50
C ASP A 124 -34.00 29.82 16.79
N ARG A 125 -33.30 30.81 17.33
CA ARG A 125 -31.85 30.85 17.47
C ARG A 125 -31.28 29.77 18.39
N MET A 126 -32.09 29.21 19.29
CA MET A 126 -31.61 28.25 20.30
C MET A 126 -31.57 26.84 19.74
N ARG A 127 -32.63 26.39 19.05
CA ARG A 127 -32.69 25.05 18.45
C ARG A 127 -31.59 24.84 17.42
N TRP A 128 -31.34 25.83 16.57
CA TRP A 128 -30.29 25.74 15.54
C TRP A 128 -28.88 25.74 16.12
N THR A 129 -28.60 26.53 17.16
CA THR A 129 -27.27 26.51 17.79
C THR A 129 -27.02 25.20 18.53
N THR A 130 -28.03 24.63 19.21
CA THR A 130 -27.91 23.30 19.83
C THR A 130 -27.65 22.21 18.79
N ALA A 131 -28.36 22.25 17.65
CA ALA A 131 -28.12 21.32 16.54
C ALA A 131 -26.70 21.45 15.97
N CYS A 132 -26.20 22.68 15.80
CA CYS A 132 -24.82 22.93 15.38
C CYS A 132 -23.82 22.41 16.41
N LEU A 133 -24.09 22.58 17.71
CA LEU A 133 -23.19 22.10 18.76
C LEU A 133 -23.07 20.57 18.71
N ALA A 134 -24.20 19.87 18.63
CA ALA A 134 -24.22 18.42 18.46
C ALA A 134 -23.46 17.99 17.19
N GLY A 135 -23.70 18.67 16.06
CA GLY A 135 -22.99 18.44 14.81
C GLY A 135 -21.48 18.64 14.93
N THR A 136 -21.02 19.69 15.60
CA THR A 136 -19.58 19.93 15.83
C THR A 136 -18.94 18.89 16.73
N ILE A 137 -19.64 18.40 17.77
CA ILE A 137 -19.13 17.34 18.64
C ILE A 137 -18.98 16.03 17.85
N LEU A 138 -19.98 15.69 17.03
CA LEU A 138 -19.90 14.52 16.15
C LEU A 138 -18.76 14.67 15.13
N TRP A 139 -18.57 15.86 14.59
CA TRP A 139 -17.47 16.15 13.67
C TRP A 139 -16.10 16.00 14.35
N ALA A 140 -15.96 16.50 15.58
CA ALA A 140 -14.73 16.35 16.37
C ALA A 140 -14.46 14.87 16.68
N GLY A 141 -15.50 14.13 17.07
CA GLY A 141 -15.39 12.69 17.37
C GLY A 141 -14.97 11.86 16.16
N THR A 142 -15.53 12.14 14.99
CA THR A 142 -15.15 11.45 13.74
C THR A 142 -13.69 11.71 13.39
N TRP A 143 -13.22 12.97 13.38
CA TRP A 143 -11.80 13.27 13.14
C TRP A 143 -10.85 12.73 14.22
N GLY A 144 -11.26 12.76 15.49
CA GLY A 144 -10.49 12.13 16.57
C GLY A 144 -10.35 10.61 16.38
N TYR A 145 -11.41 9.94 15.93
CA TYR A 145 -11.38 8.51 15.62
C TYR A 145 -10.53 8.20 14.38
N VAL A 146 -10.62 9.02 13.32
CA VAL A 146 -9.72 8.94 12.15
C VAL A 146 -8.26 9.07 12.59
N GLY A 147 -7.94 10.06 13.42
CA GLY A 147 -6.60 10.27 13.97
C GLY A 147 -6.09 9.07 14.79
N ARG A 148 -6.96 8.48 15.62
CA ARG A 148 -6.64 7.24 16.35
C ARG A 148 -6.31 6.10 15.40
N LEU A 149 -7.12 5.89 14.35
CA LEU A 149 -6.86 4.84 13.34
C LEU A 149 -5.55 5.11 12.59
N GLY A 150 -5.26 6.38 12.29
CA GLY A 150 -3.97 6.80 11.74
C GLY A 150 -2.80 6.41 12.64
N GLY A 151 -2.91 6.68 13.95
CA GLY A 151 -1.91 6.27 14.93
C GLY A 151 -1.70 4.75 14.98
N VAL A 152 -2.77 3.96 14.89
CA VAL A 152 -2.65 2.48 14.82
C VAL A 152 -1.93 2.03 13.56
N MET A 153 -2.12 2.68 12.41
CA MET A 153 -1.41 2.32 11.17
C MET A 153 0.09 2.63 11.25
N VAL A 154 0.48 3.69 11.95
CA VAL A 154 1.89 4.12 12.05
C VAL A 154 2.64 3.38 13.16
N PHE A 155 2.06 3.29 14.35
CA PHE A 155 2.73 2.76 15.54
C PHE A 155 2.36 1.31 15.87
N GLY A 156 1.35 0.78 15.17
CA GLY A 156 0.78 -0.53 15.46
C GLY A 156 -0.07 -0.57 16.73
N ASN A 157 -0.79 -1.67 16.91
CA ASN A 157 -1.48 -2.06 18.13
C ASN A 157 -1.29 -3.57 18.35
N ALA A 158 -1.84 -4.13 19.43
CA ALA A 158 -1.70 -5.56 19.71
C ALA A 158 -2.13 -6.47 18.55
N GLU A 159 -3.19 -6.10 17.81
CA GLU A 159 -3.70 -6.88 16.67
C GLU A 159 -2.81 -6.74 15.42
N THR A 160 -2.41 -5.52 15.05
CA THR A 160 -1.54 -5.30 13.88
C THR A 160 -0.12 -5.77 14.13
N ASN A 161 0.37 -5.67 15.37
CA ASN A 161 1.69 -6.18 15.77
C ASN A 161 1.67 -7.71 15.81
N LYS A 162 0.59 -8.33 16.29
CA LYS A 162 0.39 -9.78 16.19
C LYS A 162 0.31 -10.21 14.73
N ALA A 163 -0.45 -9.53 13.88
CA ALA A 163 -0.52 -9.85 12.45
C ALA A 163 0.82 -9.64 11.72
N ALA A 164 1.57 -8.59 12.07
CA ALA A 164 2.90 -8.35 11.54
C ALA A 164 3.91 -9.40 12.02
N GLN A 165 3.82 -9.79 13.30
CA GLN A 165 4.64 -10.85 13.87
C GLN A 165 4.25 -12.21 13.31
N GLU A 166 2.97 -12.52 13.13
CA GLU A 166 2.47 -13.70 12.43
C GLU A 166 2.88 -13.69 10.96
N ALA A 167 2.96 -12.55 10.28
CA ALA A 167 3.49 -12.45 8.92
C ALA A 167 5.02 -12.59 8.87
N ILE A 168 5.74 -12.13 9.90
CA ILE A 168 7.19 -12.34 10.06
C ILE A 168 7.47 -13.81 10.39
N ASP A 169 6.68 -14.40 11.28
CA ASP A 169 6.76 -15.79 11.69
C ASP A 169 6.27 -16.70 10.56
N ALA A 170 5.27 -16.30 9.78
CA ALA A 170 4.88 -16.96 8.55
C ALA A 170 5.90 -16.74 7.42
N ARG A 171 6.71 -15.66 7.42
CA ARG A 171 7.87 -15.52 6.52
C ARG A 171 9.07 -16.34 6.98
N LYS A 172 9.24 -16.51 8.29
CA LYS A 172 10.33 -17.30 8.91
C LYS A 172 10.00 -18.80 8.88
N ASN A 173 8.74 -19.15 9.07
CA ASN A 173 8.14 -20.48 9.00
C ASN A 173 7.38 -20.66 7.69
N ASP A 174 7.76 -19.93 6.64
CA ASP A 174 7.08 -19.98 5.35
C ASP A 174 7.26 -21.36 4.75
N ALA A 175 6.28 -22.23 4.96
CA ALA A 175 6.20 -23.50 4.26
C ALA A 175 6.12 -23.28 2.73
N GLU A 176 5.75 -22.08 2.27
CA GLU A 176 5.83 -21.70 0.85
C GLU A 176 7.22 -21.20 0.42
N ALA A 177 8.13 -20.88 1.34
CA ALA A 177 9.55 -20.74 1.03
C ALA A 177 10.20 -22.11 0.76
N GLU A 178 9.62 -23.20 1.24
CA GLU A 178 10.02 -24.57 0.88
C GLU A 178 9.35 -25.07 -0.42
N LEU A 179 8.33 -24.37 -0.93
CA LEU A 179 7.62 -24.75 -2.14
C LEU A 179 8.10 -23.96 -3.38
N PRO A 180 8.00 -24.52 -4.61
CA PRO A 180 8.46 -23.90 -5.85
C PRO A 180 7.65 -22.68 -6.34
N VAL A 181 6.74 -22.14 -5.53
CA VAL A 181 5.63 -21.25 -5.96
C VAL A 181 6.10 -19.96 -6.63
N ARG A 182 7.17 -19.31 -6.15
CA ARG A 182 7.64 -18.04 -6.74
C ARG A 182 8.32 -18.20 -8.11
N ALA A 183 8.97 -19.35 -8.36
CA ALA A 183 9.50 -19.65 -9.69
C ALA A 183 8.37 -20.08 -10.64
N LEU A 184 7.30 -20.66 -10.11
CA LEU A 184 6.11 -21.12 -10.84
C LEU A 184 5.16 -19.98 -11.25
N ASP A 185 5.15 -18.87 -10.52
CA ASP A 185 4.33 -17.69 -10.85
C ASP A 185 5.05 -16.72 -11.81
N TYR A 186 5.81 -17.24 -12.79
CA TYR A 186 6.40 -16.39 -13.84
C TYR A 186 5.33 -15.75 -14.74
N ALA A 187 4.08 -16.24 -14.69
CA ALA A 187 2.96 -15.69 -15.44
C ALA A 187 2.49 -14.31 -14.92
N SER A 188 2.76 -13.98 -13.65
CA SER A 188 2.48 -12.65 -13.08
C SER A 188 3.59 -11.62 -13.36
N LEU A 189 4.69 -12.05 -14.00
CA LEU A 189 5.85 -11.22 -14.32
C LEU A 189 5.79 -10.64 -15.73
N GLU A 190 6.52 -9.54 -15.94
CA GLU A 190 6.64 -8.92 -17.25
C GLU A 190 7.68 -9.64 -18.10
N PRO A 191 7.36 -10.03 -19.34
CA PRO A 191 8.35 -10.62 -20.23
C PRO A 191 9.41 -9.58 -20.58
N LEU A 192 10.69 -9.91 -20.33
CA LEU A 192 11.82 -9.02 -20.65
C LEU A 192 11.95 -8.79 -22.17
N ARG A 193 11.51 -9.77 -22.96
CA ARG A 193 11.50 -9.71 -24.43
C ARG A 193 10.19 -10.28 -24.98
N PRO A 194 9.70 -9.76 -26.12
CA PRO A 194 8.46 -10.22 -26.73
C PRO A 194 8.55 -11.66 -27.27
N ALA A 195 9.75 -12.11 -27.67
CA ALA A 195 9.98 -13.45 -28.20
C ALA A 195 11.12 -14.17 -27.44
N PRO A 196 11.09 -15.51 -27.35
CA PRO A 196 12.22 -16.31 -26.87
C PRO A 196 13.49 -16.04 -27.70
N PHE A 197 14.65 -16.16 -27.06
CA PHE A 197 15.94 -15.93 -27.70
C PHE A 197 16.91 -17.08 -27.43
N ARG A 198 17.87 -17.34 -28.33
CA ARG A 198 18.90 -18.35 -28.06
C ARG A 198 19.91 -17.83 -27.05
N SER A 199 20.01 -18.48 -25.90
CA SER A 199 20.99 -18.12 -24.88
C SER A 199 22.27 -18.93 -25.02
N ARG A 200 23.39 -18.25 -25.33
CA ARG A 200 24.72 -18.89 -25.38
C ARG A 200 25.15 -19.42 -24.03
N ALA A 201 24.81 -18.72 -22.94
CA ALA A 201 25.12 -19.14 -21.57
C ALA A 201 24.42 -20.44 -21.16
N HIS A 202 23.33 -20.81 -21.83
CA HIS A 202 22.58 -22.05 -21.61
C HIS A 202 22.67 -23.00 -22.80
N GLY A 203 23.86 -23.12 -23.40
CA GLY A 203 24.13 -24.13 -24.44
C GLY A 203 23.36 -23.90 -25.76
N GLY A 204 22.94 -22.67 -26.04
CA GLY A 204 22.18 -22.33 -27.24
C GLY A 204 20.70 -22.67 -27.18
N ARG A 205 20.18 -23.06 -26.00
CA ARG A 205 18.75 -23.30 -25.75
C ARG A 205 17.92 -22.04 -25.98
N LEU A 206 16.66 -22.21 -26.39
CA LEU A 206 15.71 -21.11 -26.45
C LEU A 206 15.34 -20.71 -25.03
N ALA A 207 15.60 -19.47 -24.67
CA ALA A 207 15.34 -18.93 -23.35
C ALA A 207 14.22 -17.88 -23.43
N ARG A 208 13.39 -17.87 -22.39
CA ARG A 208 12.42 -16.80 -22.15
C ARG A 208 12.59 -16.32 -20.72
N THR A 209 12.59 -14.99 -20.55
CA THR A 209 12.85 -14.36 -19.27
C THR A 209 11.70 -13.44 -18.92
N TRP A 210 11.27 -13.51 -17.67
CA TRP A 210 10.28 -12.64 -17.07
C TRP A 210 10.86 -12.00 -15.81
N VAL A 211 10.42 -10.80 -15.49
CA VAL A 211 10.97 -10.00 -14.40
C VAL A 211 9.86 -9.20 -13.72
N THR A 212 10.03 -8.91 -12.43
CA THR A 212 9.13 -7.99 -11.74
C THR A 212 9.15 -6.62 -12.43
N ALA A 213 8.00 -5.91 -12.46
CA ALA A 213 7.90 -4.59 -13.07
C ALA A 213 8.98 -3.61 -12.56
N SER A 214 9.28 -3.65 -11.26
CA SER A 214 10.34 -2.85 -10.63
C SER A 214 11.77 -3.16 -11.12
N GLY A 215 11.99 -4.33 -11.72
CA GLY A 215 13.30 -4.79 -12.21
C GLY A 215 13.45 -4.76 -13.72
N SER A 216 12.39 -4.45 -14.47
CA SER A 216 12.33 -4.54 -15.94
C SER A 216 13.37 -3.65 -16.62
N ASP A 217 13.35 -2.35 -16.31
CA ASP A 217 14.29 -1.37 -16.88
C ASP A 217 15.75 -1.67 -16.51
N ALA A 218 15.98 -2.06 -15.25
CA ALA A 218 17.32 -2.38 -14.77
C ALA A 218 17.89 -3.59 -15.52
N LEU A 219 17.10 -4.65 -15.66
CA LEU A 219 17.53 -5.86 -16.35
C LEU A 219 17.69 -5.64 -17.86
N ALA A 220 16.81 -4.86 -18.48
CA ALA A 220 16.91 -4.48 -19.89
C ALA A 220 18.17 -3.65 -20.19
N ALA A 221 18.58 -2.79 -19.25
CA ALA A 221 19.80 -1.99 -19.33
C ALA A 221 21.08 -2.76 -18.92
N GLY A 222 20.99 -4.06 -18.61
CA GLY A 222 22.13 -4.87 -18.16
C GLY A 222 22.64 -4.51 -16.75
N LYS A 223 21.82 -3.83 -15.94
CA LYS A 223 22.14 -3.45 -14.57
C LYS A 223 21.72 -4.54 -13.57
N PRO A 224 22.27 -4.55 -12.35
CA PRO A 224 21.82 -5.43 -11.28
C PRO A 224 20.33 -5.24 -10.96
N LEU A 225 19.68 -6.31 -10.51
CA LEU A 225 18.29 -6.24 -10.05
C LEU A 225 18.18 -5.38 -8.77
N PRO A 226 17.20 -4.47 -8.67
CA PRO A 226 16.91 -3.75 -7.44
C PRO A 226 16.56 -4.69 -6.29
N ILE A 227 16.83 -4.29 -5.05
CA ILE A 227 16.46 -5.06 -3.86
C ILE A 227 14.96 -5.39 -3.88
N GLY A 228 14.63 -6.67 -3.68
CA GLY A 228 13.26 -7.19 -3.70
C GLY A 228 12.74 -7.51 -5.11
N ALA A 229 13.45 -7.13 -6.18
CA ALA A 229 13.13 -7.56 -7.53
C ALA A 229 13.66 -8.98 -7.80
N TYR A 230 12.95 -9.71 -8.64
CA TYR A 230 13.38 -11.03 -9.10
C TYR A 230 13.08 -11.24 -10.58
N ALA A 231 13.84 -12.14 -11.18
CA ALA A 231 13.67 -12.58 -12.55
C ALA A 231 13.57 -14.10 -12.59
N VAL A 232 12.71 -14.60 -13.48
CA VAL A 232 12.57 -16.02 -13.79
C VAL A 232 12.94 -16.22 -15.25
N MET A 233 13.71 -17.26 -15.55
CA MET A 233 14.06 -17.66 -16.89
C MET A 233 13.71 -19.12 -17.09
N SER A 234 13.01 -19.42 -18.18
CA SER A 234 12.83 -20.78 -18.66
C SER A 234 13.76 -21.02 -19.84
N THR A 235 14.28 -22.23 -19.97
CA THR A 235 14.99 -22.67 -21.18
C THR A 235 14.30 -23.88 -21.77
N ASP A 236 13.98 -23.86 -23.06
CA ASP A 236 13.41 -24.99 -23.78
C ASP A 236 14.49 -25.74 -24.55
N ALA A 237 14.39 -27.07 -24.52
CA ALA A 237 15.19 -27.97 -25.34
C ALA A 237 14.25 -28.65 -26.35
N ASN A 238 14.35 -28.23 -27.63
CA ASN A 238 13.64 -28.87 -28.75
C ASN A 238 12.12 -29.08 -28.54
N GLY A 239 11.44 -28.09 -27.97
CA GLY A 239 9.98 -28.12 -27.75
C GLY A 239 9.53 -28.71 -26.41
N SER A 240 10.45 -29.24 -25.60
CA SER A 240 10.17 -29.66 -24.23
C SER A 240 10.41 -28.50 -23.25
N PRO A 241 9.46 -28.23 -22.32
CA PRO A 241 9.65 -27.24 -21.26
C PRO A 241 10.84 -27.65 -20.39
N GLY A 242 11.89 -26.85 -20.38
CA GLY A 242 13.03 -27.11 -19.51
C GLY A 242 12.93 -26.38 -18.17
N PRO A 243 14.04 -26.28 -17.44
CA PRO A 243 14.04 -25.78 -16.06
C PRO A 243 13.69 -24.29 -16.00
N LEU A 244 13.06 -23.94 -14.88
CA LEU A 244 12.84 -22.56 -14.44
C LEU A 244 13.96 -22.17 -13.48
N TYR A 245 14.72 -21.15 -13.87
CA TYR A 245 15.77 -20.54 -13.08
C TYR A 245 15.25 -19.23 -12.52
N MET A 246 15.28 -19.05 -11.21
CA MET A 246 14.93 -17.80 -10.54
C MET A 246 16.17 -17.15 -9.95
N ARG A 247 16.27 -15.83 -10.10
CA ARG A 247 17.26 -14.97 -9.45
C ARG A 247 16.56 -13.84 -8.71
N GLU A 248 16.90 -13.65 -7.44
CA GLU A 248 16.32 -12.62 -6.58
C GLU A 248 17.42 -11.79 -5.91
N ALA A 249 17.24 -10.47 -5.90
CA ALA A 249 18.05 -9.56 -5.09
C ALA A 249 17.47 -9.46 -3.68
N LYS A 250 18.20 -9.96 -2.69
CA LYS A 250 17.78 -10.00 -1.28
C LYS A 250 17.96 -8.64 -0.60
N ALA A 251 17.29 -8.49 0.54
CA ALA A 251 17.32 -7.25 1.35
C ALA A 251 18.73 -6.90 1.87
N ASP A 252 19.59 -7.90 2.03
CA ASP A 252 21.00 -7.76 2.42
C ASP A 252 21.94 -7.44 1.24
N GLY A 253 21.39 -7.21 0.04
CA GLY A 253 22.14 -6.93 -1.19
C GLY A 253 22.71 -8.17 -1.87
N THR A 254 22.54 -9.37 -1.31
CA THR A 254 23.00 -10.62 -1.90
C THR A 254 22.06 -11.11 -3.01
N GLN A 255 22.56 -12.00 -3.87
CA GLN A 255 21.76 -12.68 -4.89
C GLN A 255 21.42 -14.09 -4.42
N ALA A 256 20.14 -14.45 -4.49
CA ALA A 256 19.68 -15.82 -4.26
C ALA A 256 19.22 -16.46 -5.56
N PHE A 257 19.55 -17.74 -5.74
CA PHE A 257 19.17 -18.51 -6.92
C PHE A 257 18.24 -19.66 -6.53
N SER A 258 17.34 -20.02 -7.43
CA SER A 258 16.53 -21.23 -7.33
C SER A 258 16.37 -21.87 -8.70
N LEU A 259 16.28 -23.19 -8.75
CA LEU A 259 16.04 -23.96 -9.97
C LEU A 259 14.89 -24.90 -9.70
N TYR A 260 13.89 -24.90 -10.58
CA TYR A 260 12.81 -25.85 -10.58
C TYR A 260 12.72 -26.54 -11.93
N TRP A 261 12.75 -27.87 -11.95
CA TRP A 261 12.53 -28.65 -13.16
C TRP A 261 11.44 -29.70 -12.89
N PRO A 262 10.21 -29.52 -13.39
CA PRO A 262 9.10 -30.42 -13.09
C PRO A 262 9.23 -31.82 -13.71
N ARG A 263 9.99 -31.95 -14.81
CA ARG A 263 10.20 -33.20 -15.54
C ARG A 263 11.58 -33.21 -16.18
N ILE A 264 12.54 -33.83 -15.52
CA ILE A 264 13.91 -33.94 -16.00
C ILE A 264 13.97 -35.05 -17.07
N PRO A 265 14.43 -34.74 -18.30
CA PRO A 265 14.66 -35.75 -19.33
C PRO A 265 15.59 -36.84 -18.82
N GLU A 266 15.33 -38.10 -19.16
CA GLU A 266 16.08 -39.25 -18.67
C GLU A 266 17.60 -39.10 -18.85
N ALA A 267 18.04 -38.55 -19.99
CA ALA A 267 19.43 -38.26 -20.30
C ALA A 267 20.12 -37.28 -19.32
N GLU A 268 19.35 -36.41 -18.65
CA GLU A 268 19.86 -35.38 -17.73
C GLU A 268 19.70 -35.77 -16.25
N ARG A 269 18.92 -36.80 -15.91
CA ARG A 269 18.64 -37.20 -14.51
C ARG A 269 19.89 -37.55 -13.72
N LYS A 270 20.92 -38.12 -14.35
CA LYS A 270 22.19 -38.46 -13.70
C LYS A 270 22.86 -37.23 -13.07
N ALA A 271 22.71 -36.04 -13.65
CA ALA A 271 23.25 -34.79 -13.11
C ALA A 271 22.48 -34.29 -11.87
N PHE A 272 21.27 -34.79 -11.65
CA PHE A 272 20.37 -34.42 -10.55
C PHE A 272 20.09 -35.61 -9.60
N GLY A 273 21.05 -36.53 -9.47
CA GLY A 273 20.94 -37.65 -8.51
C GLY A 273 19.99 -38.77 -8.94
N GLY A 274 19.52 -38.77 -10.19
CA GLY A 274 18.57 -39.76 -10.71
C GLY A 274 17.10 -39.35 -10.59
N GLU A 275 16.82 -38.19 -10.00
CA GLU A 275 15.47 -37.67 -9.77
C GLU A 275 14.74 -37.33 -11.08
N ASP A 276 13.42 -37.50 -11.11
CA ASP A 276 12.56 -37.16 -12.26
C ASP A 276 12.02 -35.72 -12.22
N ALA A 277 12.14 -35.05 -11.07
CA ALA A 277 11.91 -33.63 -10.87
C ALA A 277 12.92 -33.08 -9.85
N VAL A 278 13.19 -31.77 -9.88
CA VAL A 278 14.08 -31.16 -8.89
C VAL A 278 13.64 -29.75 -8.51
N TYR A 279 13.85 -29.41 -7.25
CA TYR A 279 13.84 -28.04 -6.75
C TYR A 279 15.11 -27.79 -5.93
N LEU A 280 15.95 -26.85 -6.40
CA LEU A 280 17.20 -26.48 -5.75
C LEU A 280 17.15 -25.01 -5.35
N ARG A 281 17.82 -24.65 -4.24
CA ARG A 281 17.97 -23.27 -3.76
C ARG A 281 19.39 -23.00 -3.28
N SER A 282 19.90 -21.79 -3.47
CA SER A 282 21.22 -21.42 -2.94
C SER A 282 21.25 -21.61 -1.42
N PRO A 283 22.34 -22.17 -0.85
CA PRO A 283 23.64 -22.44 -1.49
C PRO A 283 23.82 -23.90 -2.01
N ALA A 284 22.77 -24.56 -2.52
CA ALA A 284 22.90 -25.92 -3.07
C ALA A 284 23.98 -26.01 -4.17
N LYS A 285 24.80 -27.08 -4.13
CA LYS A 285 25.90 -27.31 -5.08
C LYS A 285 25.49 -27.23 -6.56
N GLY A 286 24.28 -27.70 -6.89
CA GLY A 286 23.74 -27.64 -8.25
C GLY A 286 23.44 -26.22 -8.78
N LEU A 287 23.59 -25.19 -7.95
CA LEU A 287 23.40 -23.78 -8.32
C LEU A 287 24.70 -22.96 -8.30
N GLU A 288 25.85 -23.58 -8.04
CA GLU A 288 27.14 -22.87 -8.02
C GLU A 288 27.49 -22.23 -9.37
N SER A 289 27.09 -22.86 -10.49
CA SER A 289 27.23 -22.30 -11.83
C SER A 289 26.41 -21.02 -12.00
N CYS A 290 25.19 -20.97 -11.46
CA CYS A 290 24.33 -19.79 -11.49
C CYS A 290 24.96 -18.64 -10.68
N ALA A 291 25.50 -18.94 -9.50
CA ALA A 291 26.20 -17.97 -8.69
C ALA A 291 27.48 -17.46 -9.38
N THR A 292 28.19 -18.31 -10.11
CA THR A 292 29.42 -17.93 -10.83
C THR A 292 29.12 -17.04 -12.04
N CYS A 293 28.05 -17.33 -12.80
CA CYS A 293 27.67 -16.54 -13.97
C CYS A 293 27.11 -15.14 -13.65
N HIS A 294 26.70 -14.90 -12.40
CA HIS A 294 26.00 -13.68 -11.98
C HIS A 294 26.67 -12.93 -10.82
N ARG A 295 27.93 -13.27 -10.53
CA ARG A 295 28.80 -12.44 -9.69
C ARG A 295 29.30 -11.21 -10.43
#